data_AF-A0A957Y605-F1
#
_entry.id   AF-A0A957Y605-F1
#
_cell.length_a   1.000
_cell.length_b   1.000
_cell.length_c   1.000
_cell.angle_alpha   90.00
_cell.angle_beta   90.00
_cell.angle_gamma   90.00
#
_symmetry.space_group_name_H-M   'P 1'
#
loop_
_entity.id
_entity.type
_entity.pdbx_description
1 polymer ?
#
loop_
_entity_poly.entity_id
_entity_poly.type
_entity_poly.pdbx_seq_one_letter_code
_entity_poly.pdbx_strand_id
1 'polypeptide(L)'
;MYEESGIPPTSEFIQLDTVEPIRVTEFGYSHLWDDNLYVIPQYCFGVLAENHQIAISHEHTEYRWLSYEEASQLLKFDGNRTALWELDARLKGIGPRG
;
A
#
# COMPACT_ATOMS: atom_id res chain seq x y z
N MET A 1 -5.09 5.12 -6.15
CA MET A 1 -5.21 6.13 -5.06
C MET A 1 -6.36 7.12 -5.27
N TYR A 2 -6.26 8.20 -6.08
CA TYR A 2 -7.43 9.10 -6.32
C TYR A 2 -8.66 8.34 -6.83
N GLU A 3 -8.47 7.45 -7.80
CA GLU A 3 -9.55 6.65 -8.39
C GLU A 3 -10.21 5.69 -7.39
N GLU A 4 -9.48 5.24 -6.36
CA GLU A 4 -9.94 4.24 -5.38
C GLU A 4 -10.53 4.85 -4.11
N SER A 5 -10.08 6.05 -3.71
CA SER A 5 -10.40 6.65 -2.41
C SER A 5 -10.81 8.12 -2.45
N GLY A 6 -10.70 8.77 -3.62
CA GLY A 6 -10.96 10.21 -3.79
C GLY A 6 -9.89 11.14 -3.24
N ILE A 7 -8.80 10.64 -2.63
CA ILE A 7 -7.74 11.49 -2.10
C ILE A 7 -6.94 12.10 -3.29
N PRO A 8 -6.76 13.42 -3.35
CA PRO A 8 -6.10 14.10 -4.47
C PRO A 8 -4.64 13.65 -4.69
N PRO A 9 -4.15 13.68 -5.95
CA PRO A 9 -2.73 13.46 -6.25
C PRO A 9 -1.80 14.54 -5.66
N THR A 10 -2.35 15.68 -5.23
CA THR A 10 -1.61 16.78 -4.59
C THR A 10 -1.42 16.60 -3.08
N SER A 11 -1.97 15.52 -2.50
CA SER A 11 -1.79 15.22 -1.09
C SER A 11 -0.35 14.87 -0.76
N GLU A 12 -0.01 14.89 0.52
CA GLU A 12 1.34 14.55 0.98
C GLU A 12 1.53 13.03 0.98
N PHE A 13 2.46 12.57 0.15
CA PHE A 13 2.86 11.17 0.08
C PHE A 13 4.25 10.97 0.68
N ILE A 14 4.39 9.84 1.37
CA ILE A 14 5.66 9.36 1.90
C ILE A 14 6.03 8.09 1.14
N GLN A 15 7.13 8.12 0.39
CA GLN A 15 7.68 6.91 -0.22
C GLN A 15 8.31 6.03 0.87
N LEU A 16 7.99 4.74 0.81
CA LEU A 16 8.55 3.72 1.70
C LEU A 16 9.73 3.01 1.01
N ASP A 17 10.62 2.43 1.81
CA ASP A 17 11.73 1.61 1.34
C ASP A 17 11.23 0.20 0.96
N THR A 18 10.09 -0.22 1.52
CA THR A 18 9.45 -1.49 1.19
C THR A 18 9.11 -1.55 -0.29
N VAL A 19 9.69 -2.54 -0.97
CA VAL A 19 9.37 -2.95 -2.34
C VAL A 19 9.22 -4.46 -2.37
N GLU A 20 8.07 -4.95 -2.84
CA GLU A 20 7.77 -6.38 -2.89
C GLU A 20 7.84 -6.90 -4.35
N PRO A 21 8.56 -8.01 -4.63
CA PRO A 21 8.50 -8.64 -5.94
C PRO A 21 7.21 -9.47 -6.08
N ILE A 22 6.35 -9.12 -7.03
CA ILE A 22 5.11 -9.83 -7.32
C ILE A 22 5.26 -10.63 -8.62
N ARG A 23 4.84 -11.90 -8.59
CA ARG A 23 4.83 -12.75 -9.78
C ARG A 23 3.87 -12.17 -10.83
N VAL A 24 4.30 -12.13 -12.08
CA VAL A 24 3.43 -11.61 -13.16
C VAL A 24 2.13 -12.43 -13.30
N THR A 25 2.16 -13.71 -12.91
CA THR A 25 1.01 -14.62 -12.98
C THR A 25 -0.17 -14.21 -12.08
N GLU A 26 0.04 -13.30 -11.12
CA GLU A 26 -1.05 -12.75 -10.30
C GLU A 26 -1.90 -11.73 -11.08
N PHE A 27 -1.45 -11.28 -12.26
CA PHE A 27 -2.12 -10.27 -13.08
C PHE A 27 -2.72 -10.90 -14.34
N GLY A 28 -4.03 -10.75 -14.54
CA GLY A 28 -4.77 -11.37 -15.65
C GLY A 28 -4.32 -10.93 -17.06
N TYR A 29 -3.71 -9.75 -17.16
CA TYR A 29 -3.17 -9.20 -18.42
C TYR A 29 -1.67 -9.46 -18.62
N SER A 30 -1.04 -10.27 -17.76
CA SER A 30 0.40 -10.56 -17.85
C SER A 30 0.82 -11.22 -19.16
N HIS A 31 -0.12 -11.86 -19.87
CA HIS A 31 0.10 -12.41 -21.22
C HIS A 31 0.42 -11.35 -22.29
N LEU A 32 0.26 -10.06 -21.98
CA LEU A 32 0.63 -8.95 -22.86
C LEU A 32 2.05 -8.41 -22.57
N TRP A 33 2.72 -8.93 -21.54
CA TRP A 33 4.05 -8.48 -21.13
C TRP A 33 5.14 -9.36 -21.76
N ASP A 34 6.41 -9.04 -21.53
CA ASP A 34 7.53 -9.83 -22.05
C ASP A 34 7.48 -11.27 -21.50
N ASP A 35 7.62 -12.27 -22.37
CA ASP A 35 7.56 -13.69 -22.03
C ASP A 35 8.66 -14.13 -21.03
N ASN A 36 9.74 -13.35 -20.90
CA ASN A 36 10.83 -13.60 -19.96
C ASN A 36 10.71 -12.77 -18.67
N LEU A 37 9.62 -12.00 -18.48
CA LEU A 37 9.37 -11.24 -17.27
C LEU A 37 8.67 -12.12 -16.22
N TYR A 38 9.39 -12.47 -15.16
CA TYR A 38 8.85 -13.34 -14.10
C TYR A 38 8.19 -12.59 -12.94
N VAL A 39 8.76 -11.44 -12.57
CA VAL A 39 8.33 -10.64 -11.43
C VAL A 39 8.38 -9.15 -11.75
N ILE A 40 7.51 -8.38 -11.10
CA ILE A 40 7.52 -6.92 -11.14
C ILE A 40 7.63 -6.36 -9.71
N PRO A 41 8.24 -5.18 -9.53
CA PRO A 41 8.29 -4.53 -8.22
C PRO A 41 6.94 -3.85 -7.90
N GLN A 42 6.44 -4.09 -6.70
CA GLN A 42 5.38 -3.31 -6.07
C GLN A 42 6.02 -2.30 -5.12
N TYR A 43 5.97 -1.02 -5.48
CA TYR A 43 6.47 0.08 -4.66
C TYR A 43 5.40 0.55 -3.67
N CYS A 44 5.77 0.77 -2.41
CA CYS A 44 4.84 1.16 -1.36
C CYS A 44 4.95 2.65 -0.98
N PHE A 45 3.81 3.26 -0.67
CA PHE A 45 3.69 4.66 -0.27
C PHE A 45 2.66 4.80 0.86
N GLY A 46 2.91 5.72 1.78
CA GLY A 46 1.91 6.25 2.72
C GLY A 46 1.34 7.57 2.22
N VAL A 47 0.11 7.90 2.63
CA VAL A 47 -0.53 9.18 2.33
C VAL A 47 -1.22 9.74 3.57
N LEU A 48 -1.03 11.04 3.84
CA LEU A 48 -1.73 11.72 4.92
C LEU A 48 -3.15 12.08 4.49
N ALA A 49 -4.12 11.46 5.15
CA ALA A 49 -5.54 11.50 4.75
C ALA A 49 -6.47 12.15 5.81
N GLU A 50 -5.93 12.76 6.86
CA GLU A 50 -6.69 13.32 8.00
C GLU A 50 -7.84 14.26 7.58
N ASN A 51 -7.61 15.10 6.57
CA ASN A 51 -8.59 16.10 6.11
C ASN A 51 -9.35 15.69 4.84
N HIS A 52 -9.30 14.41 4.47
CA HIS A 52 -9.92 13.90 3.25
C HIS A 52 -11.13 13.03 3.58
N GLN A 53 -12.27 13.35 2.99
CA GLN A 53 -13.40 12.42 2.97
C GLN A 53 -13.08 11.28 2.02
N ILE A 54 -12.99 10.06 2.55
CA ILE A 54 -12.77 8.86 1.75
C ILE A 54 -14.04 8.52 0.95
N ALA A 55 -13.90 8.46 -0.36
CA ALA A 55 -14.92 7.99 -1.30
C ALA A 55 -14.39 6.73 -1.99
N ILE A 56 -14.80 5.55 -1.49
CA ILE A 56 -14.34 4.28 -2.05
C ILE A 56 -14.95 4.00 -3.42
N SER A 57 -14.14 3.48 -4.34
CA SER A 57 -14.61 2.97 -5.63
C SER A 57 -15.28 1.61 -5.49
N HIS A 58 -15.87 1.12 -6.59
CA HIS A 58 -16.52 -0.19 -6.66
C HIS A 58 -15.58 -1.39 -6.44
N GLU A 59 -14.26 -1.17 -6.47
CA GLU A 59 -13.26 -2.19 -6.13
C GLU A 59 -13.29 -2.58 -4.65
N HIS A 60 -13.92 -1.74 -3.81
CA HIS A 60 -14.01 -1.91 -2.36
C HIS A 60 -15.45 -1.84 -1.87
N THR A 61 -15.79 -2.60 -0.83
CA THR A 61 -17.13 -2.57 -0.21
C THR A 61 -17.17 -1.80 1.10
N GLU A 62 -16.02 -1.62 1.75
CA GLU A 62 -15.89 -0.87 3.01
C GLU A 62 -14.49 -0.30 3.18
N TYR A 63 -14.35 0.68 4.06
CA TYR A 63 -13.06 1.13 4.59
C TYR A 63 -13.17 1.35 6.10
N ARG A 64 -12.05 1.27 6.81
CA ARG A 64 -11.97 1.48 8.27
C ARG A 64 -10.71 2.23 8.65
N TRP A 65 -10.82 3.12 9.62
CA TRP A 65 -9.68 3.67 10.35
C TRP A 65 -9.37 2.76 11.53
N LEU A 66 -8.13 2.32 11.66
CA LEU A 66 -7.70 1.32 12.63
C LEU A 66 -6.37 1.74 13.27
N SER A 67 -6.10 1.19 14.46
CA SER A 67 -4.75 1.22 15.01
C SER A 67 -3.79 0.36 14.18
N TYR A 68 -2.48 0.58 14.38
CA TYR A 68 -1.43 -0.23 13.74
C TYR A 68 -1.62 -1.72 14.06
N GLU A 69 -1.89 -2.06 15.32
CA GLU A 69 -2.02 -3.42 15.80
C GLU A 69 -3.22 -4.14 15.16
N GLU A 70 -4.36 -3.46 15.06
CA GLU A 70 -5.57 -4.00 14.41
C GLU A 70 -5.36 -4.20 12.91
N ALA A 71 -4.80 -3.19 12.22
CA ALA A 71 -4.56 -3.26 10.79
C ALA A 71 -3.56 -4.38 10.44
N SER A 72 -2.48 -4.54 11.23
CA SER A 72 -1.48 -5.59 11.01
C SER A 72 -2.06 -7.00 11.13
N GLN A 73 -3.11 -7.20 11.93
CA GLN A 73 -3.76 -8.51 12.09
C GLN A 73 -4.72 -8.85 10.93
N LEU A 74 -5.27 -7.83 10.26
CA LEU A 74 -6.22 -8.01 9.16
C LEU A 74 -5.53 -8.18 7.80
N LEU A 75 -4.33 -7.63 7.64
CA LEU A 75 -3.57 -7.74 6.40
C LEU A 75 -3.24 -9.20 6.09
N LYS A 76 -3.49 -9.63 4.85
CA LYS A 76 -3.25 -11.00 4.38
C LYS A 76 -1.79 -11.24 3.99
N PHE A 77 -1.18 -10.29 3.28
CA PHE A 77 0.13 -10.43 2.65
C PHE A 77 1.25 -9.85 3.51
N ASP A 78 2.41 -10.51 3.52
CA ASP A 78 3.58 -10.08 4.30
C ASP A 78 4.12 -8.73 3.83
N GLY A 79 4.21 -8.48 2.52
CA GLY A 79 4.69 -7.19 2.02
C GLY A 79 3.84 -6.01 2.49
N ASN A 80 2.51 -6.17 2.54
CA ASN A 80 1.62 -5.15 3.11
C ASN A 80 1.90 -4.94 4.62
N ARG A 81 2.14 -6.02 5.38
CA ARG A 81 2.49 -5.92 6.80
C ARG A 81 3.84 -5.22 7.00
N THR A 82 4.84 -5.52 6.17
CA THR A 82 6.15 -4.85 6.19
C THR A 82 6.03 -3.37 5.87
N ALA A 83 5.26 -3.00 4.84
CA ALA A 83 5.00 -1.60 4.49
C ALA A 83 4.28 -0.85 5.62
N LEU A 84 3.30 -1.48 6.27
CA LEU A 84 2.58 -0.89 7.40
C LEU A 84 3.49 -0.69 8.61
N TRP A 85 4.32 -1.68 8.95
CA TRP A 85 5.32 -1.59 10.03
C TRP A 85 6.32 -0.45 9.77
N GLU A 86 6.82 -0.35 8.54
CA GLU A 86 7.76 0.70 8.17
C GLU A 86 7.12 2.10 8.29
N LEU A 87 5.89 2.25 7.79
CA LEU A 87 5.15 3.50 7.89
C LEU A 87 4.93 3.91 9.35
N ASP A 88 4.50 2.98 10.21
CA ASP A 88 4.32 3.22 11.65
C ASP A 88 5.63 3.65 12.33
N ALA A 89 6.75 2.97 12.04
CA ALA A 89 8.06 3.34 12.56
C ALA A 89 8.48 4.76 12.14
N ARG A 90 8.31 5.11 10.85
CA ARG A 90 8.60 6.45 10.33
C ARG A 90 7.75 7.52 11.01
N LEU A 91 6.44 7.29 11.17
CA LEU A 91 5.52 8.23 11.81
C LEU A 91 5.84 8.43 13.30
N LYS A 92 6.34 7.39 13.98
CA LYS A 92 6.82 7.47 15.38
C LYS A 92 8.23 8.08 15.52
N GLY A 93 8.91 8.35 14.40
CA GLY A 93 10.30 8.82 14.42
C GLY A 93 11.30 7.77 14.91
N ILE A 94 10.93 6.49 14.82
CA ILE A 94 11.75 5.36 15.28
C ILE A 94 12.56 4.85 14.09
N GLY A 95 13.88 4.72 14.26
CA GLY A 95 14.74 4.10 13.25
C GLY A 95 14.45 2.60 13.09
N PRO A 96 14.93 1.94 12.03
CA PRO A 96 14.63 0.52 11.76
C PRO A 96 15.17 -0.46 12.82
N ARG A 97 15.84 0.02 13.87
CA ARG A 97 16.49 -0.76 14.93
C ARG A 97 16.04 -0.39 16.35
N GLY A 98 15.05 0.51 16.50
CA GLY A 98 14.65 1.06 17.80
C GLY A 98 15.47 2.28 18.20
#